data_AF-A0AAX2F4F1-F1
#
_entry.id   AF-A0AAX2F4F1-F1
#
_cell.length_a   1.000
_cell.length_b   1.000
_cell.length_c   1.000
_cell.angle_alpha   90.00
_cell.angle_beta   90.00
_cell.angle_gamma   90.00
#
_symmetry.space_group_name_H-M   'P 1'
#
loop_
_entity.id
_entity.type
_entity.pdbx_description
1 polymer ?
#
loop_
_entity_poly.entity_id
_entity_poly.type
_entity_poly.pdbx_seq_one_letter_code
_entity_poly.pdbx_strand_id
1 'polypeptide(L)'
;MLKDAQAQQALTDLGRNLLTKLEELWPVVEGRGGDLTSVGERQHRGIAHRMYAHYPEVFRKGKKVSARSTMSLRCAMSMAAFCDELKGLSPGLDMHLEASEKYVKYLNWQSKASNAFADGKHGP
;
A
#
# COMPACT_ATOMS: atom_id res chain seq x y z
N MET A 1 -26.05 -7.06 7.22
CA MET A 1 -26.18 -6.20 8.41
C MET A 1 -27.04 -4.96 8.14
N LEU A 2 -26.61 -3.96 7.35
CA LEU A 2 -27.43 -2.75 7.08
C LEU A 2 -28.65 -3.02 6.19
N LYS A 3 -28.50 -3.83 5.13
CA LYS A 3 -29.63 -4.25 4.28
C LYS A 3 -30.68 -5.04 5.08
N ASP A 4 -30.23 -5.93 5.96
CA ASP A 4 -31.11 -6.70 6.84
C ASP A 4 -31.86 -5.80 7.83
N ALA A 5 -31.17 -4.79 8.40
CA ALA A 5 -31.79 -3.80 9.28
C ALA A 5 -32.79 -2.90 8.52
N GLN A 6 -32.52 -2.56 7.26
CA GLN A 6 -33.46 -1.84 6.40
C GLN A 6 -34.72 -2.67 6.14
N ALA A 7 -34.57 -3.97 5.85
CA ALA A 7 -35.69 -4.89 5.67
C ALA A 7 -36.57 -5.02 6.94
N GLN A 8 -35.97 -4.85 8.12
CA GLN A 8 -36.67 -4.84 9.41
C GLN A 8 -37.15 -3.45 9.84
N GLN A 9 -37.03 -2.43 8.98
CA GLN A 9 -37.35 -1.03 9.29
C GLN A 9 -36.64 -0.49 10.55
N ALA A 10 -35.47 -1.05 10.88
CA ALA A 10 -34.71 -0.76 12.10
C ALA A 10 -33.62 0.32 11.89
N LEU A 11 -33.54 0.93 10.71
CA LEU A 11 -32.58 2.01 10.44
C LEU A 11 -33.12 3.37 10.89
N THR A 12 -32.25 4.18 11.49
CA THR A 12 -32.48 5.63 11.66
C THR A 12 -32.31 6.36 10.33
N ASP A 13 -32.63 7.66 10.27
CA ASP A 13 -32.34 8.48 9.08
C ASP A 13 -30.86 8.47 8.70
N LEU A 14 -29.98 8.53 9.71
CA LEU A 14 -28.54 8.40 9.50
C LEU A 14 -28.16 7.03 8.94
N GLY A 15 -28.78 5.96 9.44
CA GLY A 15 -28.58 4.59 8.96
C GLY A 15 -29.00 4.41 7.50
N ARG A 16 -30.14 4.98 7.11
CA ARG A 16 -30.60 5.01 5.71
C ARG A 16 -29.61 5.77 4.82
N ASN A 17 -29.16 6.95 5.25
CA ASN A 17 -28.18 7.74 4.50
C ASN A 17 -26.85 6.98 4.30
N LEU A 18 -26.38 6.29 5.33
CA LEU A 18 -25.18 5.47 5.25
C LEU A 18 -25.36 4.30 4.28
N LEU A 19 -26.50 3.59 4.33
CA LEU A 19 -26.78 2.49 3.40
C LEU A 19 -26.75 2.97 1.94
N THR A 20 -27.40 4.09 1.62
CA THR A 20 -27.37 4.68 0.27
C THR A 20 -25.94 4.97 -0.20
N LYS A 21 -25.14 5.68 0.62
CA LYS A 21 -23.74 5.99 0.27
C LYS A 21 -22.89 4.74 0.08
N LEU A 22 -23.14 3.71 0.89
CA LEU A 22 -22.42 2.45 0.78
C LEU A 22 -22.78 1.72 -0.50
N GLU A 23 -24.07 1.68 -0.87
CA GLU A 23 -24.53 1.06 -2.13
C GLU A 23 -23.98 1.78 -3.37
N GLU A 24 -23.85 3.11 -3.31
CA GLU A 24 -23.18 3.89 -4.36
C GLU A 24 -21.68 3.61 -4.45
N LEU A 25 -21.01 3.46 -3.30
CA LEU A 25 -19.56 3.24 -3.24
C LEU A 25 -19.16 1.80 -3.58
N TRP A 26 -19.99 0.82 -3.22
CA TRP A 26 -19.65 -0.61 -3.27
C TRP A 26 -19.12 -1.08 -4.63
N PRO A 27 -19.75 -0.74 -5.78
CA PRO A 27 -19.27 -1.16 -7.09
C PRO A 27 -17.85 -0.68 -7.43
N VAL A 28 -17.38 0.38 -6.78
CA VAL A 28 -16.04 0.98 -7.00
C VAL A 28 -14.98 0.32 -6.13
N VAL A 29 -15.35 -0.15 -4.94
CA VAL A 29 -14.40 -0.64 -3.91
C VAL A 29 -14.42 -2.15 -3.72
N GLU A 30 -15.44 -2.83 -4.22
CA GLU A 30 -15.54 -4.29 -4.16
C GLU A 30 -14.32 -4.93 -4.83
N GLY A 31 -13.71 -5.90 -4.14
CA GLY A 31 -12.48 -6.57 -4.59
C GLY A 31 -11.19 -5.74 -4.46
N ARG A 32 -11.26 -4.48 -4.03
CA ARG A 32 -10.09 -3.58 -3.88
C ARG A 32 -9.60 -3.44 -2.44
N GLY A 33 -10.09 -4.31 -1.56
CA GLY A 33 -9.73 -4.35 -0.16
C GLY A 33 -8.23 -4.55 0.00
N GLY A 34 -7.53 -3.51 0.45
CA GLY A 34 -6.08 -3.56 0.59
C GLY A 34 -5.33 -3.40 -0.73
N ASP A 35 -5.87 -2.66 -1.71
CA ASP A 35 -5.11 -2.14 -2.85
C ASP A 35 -4.31 -0.88 -2.48
N LEU A 36 -3.27 -0.58 -3.27
CA LEU A 36 -2.66 0.75 -3.24
C LEU A 36 -3.61 1.73 -3.94
N THR A 37 -3.93 2.84 -3.28
CA THR A 37 -4.80 3.87 -3.85
C THR A 37 -4.02 4.76 -4.83
N SER A 38 -4.73 5.46 -5.72
CA SER A 38 -4.09 6.43 -6.63
C SER A 38 -3.40 7.58 -5.89
N VAL A 39 -3.89 7.94 -4.70
CA VAL A 39 -3.22 8.89 -3.80
C VAL A 39 -1.91 8.29 -3.29
N GLY A 40 -1.92 7.03 -2.85
CA GLY A 40 -0.72 6.32 -2.41
C GLY A 40 0.33 6.20 -3.51
N GLU A 41 -0.08 5.91 -4.74
CA GLU A 41 0.83 5.91 -5.89
C GLU A 41 1.50 7.28 -6.10
N ARG A 42 0.70 8.36 -6.13
CA ARG A 42 1.23 9.73 -6.26
C ARG A 42 2.18 10.11 -5.13
N GLN A 43 1.91 9.63 -3.90
CA GLN A 43 2.81 9.84 -2.77
C GLN A 43 4.17 9.18 -3.02
N HIS A 44 4.21 7.92 -3.44
CA HIS A 44 5.46 7.21 -3.73
C HIS A 44 6.25 7.84 -4.88
N ARG A 45 5.57 8.22 -5.98
CA ARG A 45 6.19 8.99 -7.06
C ARG A 45 6.75 10.31 -6.55
N GLY A 46 5.98 11.07 -5.78
CA GLY A 46 6.43 12.34 -5.21
C GLY A 46 7.66 12.22 -4.30
N ILE A 47 7.77 11.13 -3.51
CA ILE A 47 8.96 10.88 -2.69
C ILE A 47 10.17 10.59 -3.60
N ALA A 48 10.03 9.73 -4.61
CA ALA A 48 11.09 9.44 -5.57
C ALA A 48 11.58 10.70 -6.29
N HIS A 49 10.64 11.52 -6.76
CA HIS A 49 10.92 12.78 -7.44
C HIS A 49 11.75 13.72 -6.56
N ARG A 50 11.31 13.95 -5.32
CA ARG A 50 12.07 14.81 -4.38
C ARG A 50 13.44 14.24 -4.07
N MET A 51 13.55 12.93 -3.87
CA MET A 51 14.83 12.28 -3.61
C MET A 51 15.82 12.47 -4.77
N TYR A 52 15.36 12.32 -6.01
CA TYR A 52 16.18 12.58 -7.20
C TYR A 52 16.55 14.06 -7.32
N ALA A 53 15.60 14.97 -7.14
CA ALA A 53 15.83 16.41 -7.27
C ALA A 53 16.85 16.95 -6.26
N HIS A 54 16.86 16.40 -5.03
CA HIS A 54 17.81 16.81 -4.00
C HIS A 54 19.19 16.14 -4.13
N TYR A 55 19.27 14.91 -4.67
CA TYR A 55 20.49 14.11 -4.71
C TYR A 55 20.72 13.41 -6.07
N PRO A 56 20.76 14.14 -7.19
CA PRO A 56 20.83 13.54 -8.52
C PRO A 56 22.13 12.73 -8.73
N GLU A 57 23.21 13.05 -8.02
CA GLU A 57 24.49 12.36 -8.08
C GLU A 57 24.43 10.89 -7.63
N VAL A 58 23.49 10.55 -6.75
CA VAL A 58 23.27 9.19 -6.25
C VAL A 58 22.67 8.31 -7.35
N PHE A 59 21.92 8.90 -8.29
CA PHE A 59 21.14 8.20 -9.32
C PHE A 59 21.72 8.32 -10.73
N ARG A 60 23.02 8.63 -10.85
CA ARG A 60 23.70 8.72 -12.14
C ARG A 60 23.70 7.39 -12.91
N LYS A 61 23.88 7.47 -14.23
CA LYS A 61 23.99 6.31 -15.11
C LYS A 61 25.01 5.29 -14.60
N GLY A 62 24.65 4.01 -14.62
CA GLY A 62 25.50 2.89 -14.18
C GLY A 62 25.54 2.68 -12.67
N LYS A 63 24.85 3.51 -11.88
CA LYS A 63 24.58 3.21 -10.47
C LYS A 63 23.54 2.09 -10.38
N LYS A 64 23.65 1.30 -9.30
CA LYS A 64 22.79 0.16 -9.03
C LYS A 64 21.88 0.46 -7.85
N VAL A 65 20.59 0.21 -8.01
CA VAL A 65 19.60 0.29 -6.94
C VAL A 65 18.93 -1.06 -6.78
N SER A 66 18.92 -1.56 -5.54
CA SER A 66 18.18 -2.77 -5.16
C SER A 66 16.98 -2.35 -4.34
N ALA A 67 15.78 -2.47 -4.90
CA ALA A 67 14.53 -2.18 -4.21
C ALA A 67 13.90 -3.47 -3.68
N ARG A 68 13.52 -3.47 -2.41
CA ARG A 68 12.96 -4.63 -1.71
C ARG A 68 11.62 -4.26 -1.06
N SER A 69 10.66 -5.16 -1.13
CA SER A 69 9.37 -5.04 -0.43
C SER A 69 8.92 -6.37 0.14
N THR A 70 7.97 -6.33 1.08
CA THR A 70 7.26 -7.54 1.52
C THR A 70 6.32 -8.06 0.43
N MET A 71 5.84 -9.29 0.57
CA MET A 71 4.93 -9.92 -0.40
C MET A 71 3.53 -9.30 -0.50
N SER A 72 3.16 -8.39 0.40
CA SER A 72 1.88 -7.67 0.26
C SER A 72 1.85 -6.89 -1.05
N LEU A 73 0.81 -7.08 -1.86
CA LEU A 73 0.69 -6.45 -3.17
C LEU A 73 0.78 -4.92 -3.07
N ARG A 74 0.23 -4.30 -2.02
CA ARG A 74 0.37 -2.85 -1.78
C ARG A 74 1.82 -2.42 -1.69
N CYS A 75 2.63 -3.15 -0.92
CA CYS A 75 4.04 -2.84 -0.73
C CYS A 75 4.82 -2.99 -2.04
N ALA A 76 4.52 -4.03 -2.82
CA ALA A 76 5.13 -4.23 -4.13
C ALA A 76 4.75 -3.11 -5.12
N MET A 77 3.48 -2.71 -5.15
CA MET A 77 2.99 -1.61 -6.00
C MET A 77 3.55 -0.25 -5.57
N SER A 78 3.69 -0.01 -4.26
CA SER A 78 4.35 1.17 -3.71
C SER A 78 5.81 1.27 -4.14
N MET A 79 6.53 0.15 -4.04
CA MET A 79 7.91 0.03 -4.51
C MET A 79 7.99 0.28 -6.02
N ALA A 80 7.08 -0.30 -6.80
CA ALA A 80 7.02 -0.11 -8.25
C ALA A 80 6.81 1.36 -8.63
N ALA A 81 5.83 2.03 -8.03
CA ALA A 81 5.54 3.44 -8.29
C ALA A 81 6.73 4.36 -7.99
N PHE A 82 7.44 4.10 -6.89
CA PHE A 82 8.65 4.82 -6.54
C PHE A 82 9.78 4.59 -7.56
N CYS A 83 10.02 3.33 -7.93
CA CYS A 83 11.09 2.97 -8.85
C CYS A 83 10.81 3.42 -10.29
N ASP A 84 9.55 3.42 -10.71
CA ASP A 84 9.11 3.88 -12.02
C ASP A 84 9.39 5.37 -12.20
N GLU A 85 9.09 6.19 -11.19
CA GLU A 85 9.45 7.62 -11.21
C GLU A 85 10.97 7.82 -11.30
N LEU A 86 11.76 7.08 -10.50
CA LEU A 86 13.22 7.18 -10.57
C LEU A 86 13.78 6.78 -11.94
N LYS A 87 13.23 5.74 -12.57
CA LYS A 87 13.62 5.35 -13.94
C LYS A 87 13.21 6.39 -14.97
N GLY A 88 12.05 7.04 -14.81
CA GLY A 88 11.63 8.14 -15.67
C GLY A 88 12.59 9.33 -15.59
N LEU A 89 13.09 9.65 -14.40
CA LEU A 89 14.05 10.74 -14.16
C LEU A 89 15.50 10.36 -14.54
N SER A 90 15.87 9.09 -14.42
CA SER A 90 17.21 8.58 -14.78
C SER A 90 17.11 7.22 -15.49
N PRO A 91 16.89 7.19 -16.81
CA PRO A 91 16.75 5.95 -17.56
C PRO A 91 18.01 5.06 -17.56
N GLY A 92 19.18 5.63 -17.22
CA GLY A 92 20.46 4.91 -17.14
C GLY A 92 20.70 4.21 -15.80
N LEU A 93 19.72 4.23 -14.88
CA LEU A 93 19.81 3.59 -13.57
C LEU A 93 19.54 2.09 -13.68
N ASP A 94 20.48 1.27 -13.19
CA ASP A 94 20.31 -0.18 -13.12
C ASP A 94 19.53 -0.51 -11.84
N MET A 95 18.33 -1.05 -11.99
CA MET A 95 17.44 -1.32 -10.86
C MET A 95 16.95 -2.77 -10.84
N HIS A 96 17.08 -3.40 -9.67
CA HIS A 96 16.55 -4.72 -9.39
C HIS A 96 15.47 -4.62 -8.31
N LEU A 97 14.25 -5.07 -8.63
CA LEU A 97 13.10 -5.07 -7.73
C LEU A 97 12.85 -6.51 -7.27
N GLU A 98 12.61 -6.72 -5.98
CA GLU A 98 12.21 -8.04 -5.48
C GLU A 98 11.22 -7.90 -4.34
N ALA A 99 10.10 -8.60 -4.48
CA ALA A 99 9.22 -8.96 -3.38
C ALA A 99 9.43 -10.46 -3.15
N SER A 100 10.13 -10.83 -2.08
CA SER A 100 10.32 -12.23 -1.68
C SER A 100 10.32 -12.37 -0.17
N GLU A 101 9.94 -13.57 0.32
CA GLU A 101 9.96 -13.88 1.75
C GLU A 101 11.36 -13.76 2.37
N LYS A 102 12.40 -13.90 1.55
CA LYS A 102 13.81 -13.82 1.93
C LYS A 102 14.13 -12.59 2.78
N TYR A 103 13.51 -11.45 2.48
CA TYR A 103 13.78 -10.18 3.17
C TYR A 103 12.71 -9.79 4.18
N VAL A 104 11.63 -10.56 4.34
CA VAL A 104 10.52 -10.19 5.23
C VAL A 104 10.98 -10.09 6.69
N LYS A 105 11.89 -10.95 7.15
CA LYS A 105 12.47 -10.86 8.50
C LYS A 105 13.18 -9.53 8.78
N TYR A 106 13.74 -8.92 7.73
CA TYR A 106 14.42 -7.63 7.81
C TYR A 106 13.44 -6.45 7.63
N LEU A 107 12.55 -6.53 6.64
CA LEU A 107 11.60 -5.47 6.29
C LEU A 107 10.43 -5.35 7.27
N ASN A 108 10.03 -6.46 7.87
CA ASN A 108 8.93 -6.56 8.83
C ASN A 108 9.41 -7.39 10.03
N TRP A 109 10.38 -6.84 10.76
CA TRP A 109 10.84 -7.46 12.00
C TRP A 109 9.77 -7.32 13.08
N GLN A 110 9.41 -8.44 13.69
CA GLN A 110 8.46 -8.48 14.78
C GLN A 110 9.12 -9.07 16.03
N SER A 111 9.02 -8.36 17.15
CA SER A 111 9.50 -8.85 18.44
C SER A 111 8.59 -9.96 18.98
N LYS A 112 9.09 -10.77 19.92
CA LYS A 112 8.25 -11.78 20.61
C LYS A 112 7.02 -11.15 21.27
N ALA A 113 7.17 -9.94 21.85
CA ALA A 113 6.07 -9.21 22.45
C ALA A 113 5.04 -8.75 21.40
N SER A 114 5.50 -8.25 20.24
CA SER A 114 4.62 -7.89 19.12
C SER A 114 3.84 -9.09 18.61
N ASN A 115 4.49 -10.25 18.49
CA ASN A 115 3.83 -11.48 18.04
C ASN A 115 2.82 -12.00 19.07
N ALA A 116 3.13 -11.93 20.36
CA ALA A 116 2.19 -12.30 21.42
C ALA A 116 0.97 -11.37 21.45
N PHE A 117 1.16 -10.07 21.19
CA PHE A 117 0.06 -9.12 21.09
C PHE A 117 -0.81 -9.34 19.84
N ALA A 118 -0.23 -9.76 18.71
CA ALA A 118 -0.97 -10.02 17.48
C ALA A 118 -1.51 -11.45 17.37
N ASP A 119 -1.31 -12.28 18.40
CA ASP A 119 -1.74 -13.68 18.40
C ASP A 119 -3.27 -13.76 18.55
N GLY A 120 -3.94 -14.48 17.66
CA GLY A 120 -5.40 -14.63 17.72
C GLY A 120 -5.92 -15.41 18.95
N LYS A 121 -5.03 -16.01 19.75
CA LYS A 121 -5.37 -16.69 21.00
C LYS A 121 -5.18 -15.84 22.25
N HIS A 122 -4.19 -14.93 22.25
CA HIS A 122 -3.71 -14.21 23.45
C HIS A 122 -3.58 -12.70 23.27
N GLY A 123 -3.73 -12.21 22.03
CA GLY A 123 -3.87 -10.81 21.68
C GLY A 123 -5.23 -10.24 22.07
N PRO A 124 -5.41 -8.91 22.02
CA PRO A 124 -6.68 -8.26 22.31
C PRO A 124 -7.77 -8.56 21.29
#